data_AF-A0A7C5M620-F1
#
_entry.id   AF-A0A7C5M620-F1
#
_cell.length_a   1.000
_cell.length_b   1.000
_cell.length_c   1.000
_cell.angle_alpha   90.00
_cell.angle_beta   90.00
_cell.angle_gamma   90.00
#
_symmetry.space_group_name_H-M   'P 1'
#
loop_
_entity.id
_entity.type
_entity.pdbx_description
1 polymer ?
#
loop_
_entity_poly.entity_id
_entity_poly.type
_entity_poly.pdbx_seq_one_letter_code
_entity_poly.pdbx_strand_id
1 'polypeptide(L)' 'MGSRAGKVWRTLNIWGELTEDELAELLDMDKKEVLSALGWLAREDKVELVNGKWMLK' A
#
# COMPACT_ATOMS: atom_id res chain seq x y z
N MET A 1 0.63 -12.82 -5.12
CA MET A 1 0.99 -11.69 -4.24
C MET A 1 1.54 -10.48 -5.02
N GLY A 2 2.39 -10.67 -6.03
CA GLY A 2 2.91 -9.54 -6.85
C GLY A 2 1.86 -8.65 -7.54
N SER A 3 0.70 -9.20 -7.92
CA SER A 3 -0.39 -8.41 -8.53
C SER A 3 -1.02 -7.39 -7.57
N ARG A 4 -1.19 -7.75 -6.29
CA ARG A 4 -1.76 -6.87 -5.25
C ARG A 4 -0.76 -5.81 -4.79
N ALA A 5 0.50 -6.21 -4.55
CA ALA A 5 1.59 -5.27 -4.24
C ALA A 5 1.78 -4.23 -5.37
N GLY A 6 1.72 -4.67 -6.63
CA GLY A 6 1.77 -3.75 -7.77
C GLY A 6 0.59 -2.79 -7.86
N LYS A 7 -0.61 -3.19 -7.44
CA LYS A 7 -1.77 -2.28 -7.34
C LYS A 7 -1.54 -1.22 -6.27
N VAL A 8 -1.17 -1.62 -5.04
CA VAL A 8 -0.87 -0.70 -3.94
C VAL A 8 0.23 0.29 -4.33
N TRP A 9 1.32 -0.20 -4.90
CA TRP A 9 2.44 0.66 -5.33
C TRP A 9 1.99 1.71 -6.36
N ARG A 10 1.19 1.32 -7.36
CA ARG A 10 0.66 2.27 -8.36
C ARG A 10 -0.28 3.29 -7.73
N THR A 11 -1.13 2.88 -6.79
CA THR A 11 -2.02 3.80 -6.09
C THR A 11 -1.23 4.82 -5.27
N LEU A 12 -0.24 4.39 -4.48
CA LEU A 12 0.65 5.30 -3.75
C LEU A 12 1.44 6.22 -4.69
N ASN A 13 1.87 5.74 -5.86
CA ASN A 13 2.52 6.57 -6.86
C ASN A 13 1.61 7.67 -7.45
N ILE A 14 0.28 7.46 -7.46
CA ILE A 14 -0.70 8.42 -7.99
C ILE A 14 -1.16 9.40 -6.90
N TRP A 15 -1.46 8.88 -5.71
CA TRP A 15 -2.13 9.62 -4.64
C TRP A 15 -1.16 10.14 -3.57
N GLY A 16 0.08 9.66 -3.55
CA GLY A 16 1.09 10.02 -2.55
C GLY A 16 0.97 9.15 -1.29
N GLU A 17 0.56 9.77 -0.18
CA GLU A 17 0.43 9.10 1.12
C GLU A 17 -1.02 8.70 1.41
N LEU A 18 -1.25 7.45 1.80
CA LEU A 18 -2.58 6.92 2.08
C LEU A 18 -2.58 6.04 3.33
N THR A 19 -3.68 6.08 4.07
CA THR A 19 -3.97 5.12 5.14
C THR A 19 -4.34 3.75 4.58
N GLU A 20 -4.32 2.73 5.43
CA GLU A 20 -4.76 1.38 5.06
C GLU A 20 -6.23 1.32 4.64
N ASP A 21 -7.08 2.15 5.28
CA ASP A 21 -8.51 2.20 4.99
C ASP A 21 -8.78 2.89 3.65
N GLU A 22 -8.06 3.98 3.33
CA GLU A 22 -8.13 4.62 2.00
C GLU A 22 -7.61 3.69 0.90
N LEU A 23 -6.54 2.92 1.16
CA LEU A 23 -6.04 1.93 0.21
C LEU A 23 -7.05 0.79 -0.01
N ALA A 24 -7.71 0.33 1.05
CA ALA A 24 -8.74 -0.70 0.97
C ALA A 24 -9.92 -0.24 0.11
N GLU A 25 -10.40 0.99 0.33
CA GLU A 25 -11.49 1.59 -0.45
C GLU A 25 -11.12 1.78 -1.92
N LEU A 26 -9.95 2.38 -2.21
CA LEU A 26 -9.51 2.66 -3.58
C LEU A 26 -9.22 1.41 -4.41
N LEU A 27 -8.83 0.32 -3.75
CA LEU A 27 -8.41 -0.92 -4.43
C LEU A 27 -9.49 -2.00 -4.44
N ASP A 28 -10.61 -1.77 -3.76
CA ASP A 28 -11.65 -2.78 -3.49
C ASP A 28 -11.02 -4.05 -2.89
N MET A 29 -10.25 -3.86 -1.82
CA MET A 29 -9.49 -4.90 -1.12
C MET A 29 -9.82 -4.88 0.36
N ASP A 30 -9.79 -6.04 1.01
CA ASP A 30 -9.90 -6.09 2.46
C ASP A 30 -8.59 -5.65 3.14
N LYS A 31 -8.69 -5.24 4.40
CA LYS A 31 -7.55 -4.72 5.17
C LYS A 31 -6.40 -5.73 5.29
N LYS A 32 -6.68 -7.04 5.34
CA LYS A 32 -5.63 -8.08 5.39
C LYS A 32 -4.90 -8.17 4.05
N GLU A 33 -5.61 -8.03 2.94
CA GLU A 33 -5.00 -8.01 1.61
C GLU A 33 -4.11 -6.78 1.41
N VAL A 34 -4.56 -5.61 1.86
CA VAL A 34 -3.78 -4.36 1.84
C VAL A 34 -2.51 -4.51 2.70
N LEU A 35 -2.65 -4.97 3.94
CA LEU A 35 -1.52 -5.21 4.84
C LEU A 35 -0.53 -6.25 4.29
N SER A 36 -1.03 -7.31 3.65
CA SER A 36 -0.17 -8.31 3.00
C SER A 36 0.62 -7.72 1.84
N ALA A 37 -0.01 -6.87 1.03
CA ALA A 37 0.63 -6.19 -0.09
C ALA A 37 1.68 -5.16 0.38
N LEU A 38 1.33 -4.35 1.39
CA LEU A 38 2.25 -3.39 2.01
C LEU A 38 3.44 -4.10 2.66
N GLY A 39 3.23 -5.22 3.36
CA GLY A 39 4.31 -6.02 3.94
C GLY A 39 5.28 -6.57 2.90
N TRP A 40 4.78 -6.96 1.72
CA TRP A 40 5.64 -7.35 0.60
C TRP A 40 6.48 -6.18 0.07
N LEU A 41 5.88 -5.00 -0.10
CA LEU A 41 6.59 -3.81 -0.55
C LEU A 41 7.62 -3.32 0.48
N ALA A 42 7.27 -3.37 1.76
CA ALA A 42 8.16 -3.01 2.87
C ALA A 42 9.38 -3.95 2.94
N ARG A 43 9.18 -5.25 2.70
CA ARG A 43 10.28 -6.23 2.60
C ARG A 43 11.26 -5.92 1.46
N GLU A 44 10.79 -5.25 0.41
CA GLU A 44 11.61 -4.80 -0.72
C GLU A 44 12.09 -3.33 -0.57
N ASP A 45 11.89 -2.72 0.59
CA ASP A 45 12.25 -1.31 0.89
C ASP A 45 11.60 -0.27 -0.04
N LYS A 46 10.39 -0.56 -0.56
CA LYS A 46 9.69 0.30 -1.53
C LYS A 46 8.69 1.29 -0.92
N VAL A 47 8.32 1.07 0.34
CA VAL A 47 7.34 1.88 1.05
C VAL A 47 7.78 2.13 2.48
N GLU A 48 7.27 3.20 3.07
CA GLU A 48 7.44 3.53 4.47
C GLU A 48 6.11 3.98 5.10
N LEU A 49 6.02 3.84 6.42
CA LEU A 49 4.89 4.29 7.22
C LEU A 49 5.30 5.55 7.98
N VAL A 50 4.68 6.68 7.64
CA VAL A 50 4.94 7.99 8.25
C VAL A 50 3.62 8.55 8.78
N ASN A 51 3.57 8.87 10.07
CA ASN A 51 2.36 9.44 10.72
C ASN A 51 1.07 8.64 10.47
N GLY A 52 1.16 7.31 10.38
CA GLY A 52 0.01 6.43 10.15
C GLY A 52 -0.44 6.33 8.69
N LYS A 53 0.31 6.89 7.74
CA LYS A 53 0.08 6.77 6.30
C LYS A 53 1.26 6.09 5.61
N TRP A 54 0.94 5.30 4.61
CA TRP A 54 1.90 4.63 3.75
C TRP A 54 2.25 5.52 2.57
N MET A 55 3.53 5.62 2.23
CA MET A 55 4.03 6.31 1.05
C MET A 55 5.16 5.53 0.39
N LEU A 56 5.47 5.85 -0.87
CA LEU A 56 6.66 5.31 -1.53
C LEU A 56 7.92 5.95 -0.93
N LYS A 57 8.97 5.14 -0.80
CA LYS A 57 10.34 5.62 -0.54
C LYS A 57 10.99 6.15 -1.82
#